data_AF-A0A212BZB3-F1
#
_entry.id   AF-A0A212BZB3-F1
#
_cell.length_a   1.000
_cell.length_b   1.000
_cell.length_c   1.000
_cell.angle_alpha   90.00
_cell.angle_beta   90.00
_cell.angle_gamma   90.00
#
_symmetry.space_group_name_H-M   'P 1'
#
loop_
_entity.id
_entity.type
_entity.pdbx_description
1 polymer ?
#
loop_
_entity_poly.entity_id
_entity_poly.type
_entity_poly.pdbx_seq_one_letter_code
_entity_poly.pdbx_strand_id
1 'polypeptide(L)'
;MEPYTVPGVARLEGDNVNPESQLMEQNEQSGSDTAGNTKYRLVGVLVHSGQASGGHYYSYIIQRNGKDGDRNRWYKFDDGDVTECKMDDDEEMKNQCFGGEYMGEVFDHMMKRMSYRRQKRWWNAYILFYERMDTIDQEDEMIRCISELTITKSHPIMSPAIERSVRKQNVQFMHNRMQYSLEYFQFVKKLLTCNGIYLNPAPGQDHLLPEAEEITMISIQLGARFLFTTGFHTKKIVRGPASDWYMAFILFTLYLEYDALCILLRHSKNVRFWFAHNVLFSVSNRFSEYLLECPSAEVR
;
A
#
# COMPACT_ATOMS: atom_id res chain seq x y z
N MET A 1 -11.01 -6.23 38.81
CA MET A 1 -10.04 -5.23 39.30
C MET A 1 -10.21 -4.92 40.78
N GLU A 2 -11.06 -5.63 41.54
CA GLU A 2 -11.29 -5.35 42.96
C GLU A 2 -10.01 -5.05 43.76
N PRO A 3 -8.91 -5.83 43.72
CA PRO A 3 -7.69 -5.49 44.47
C PRO A 3 -6.98 -4.18 44.06
N TYR A 4 -7.37 -3.57 42.95
CA TYR A 4 -6.78 -2.35 42.38
C TYR A 4 -7.78 -1.19 42.23
N THR A 5 -9.01 -1.33 42.72
CA THR A 5 -9.94 -0.19 42.84
C THR A 5 -9.71 0.51 44.17
N VAL A 6 -10.04 1.81 44.27
CA VAL A 6 -9.91 2.57 45.53
C VAL A 6 -10.56 1.83 46.73
N PRO A 7 -11.77 1.25 46.61
CA PRO A 7 -12.36 0.48 47.71
C PRO A 7 -11.67 -0.84 48.04
N GLY A 8 -10.99 -1.48 47.08
CA GLY A 8 -10.31 -2.75 47.33
C GLY A 8 -8.85 -2.61 47.76
N VAL A 9 -8.17 -1.54 47.34
CA VAL A 9 -6.87 -1.13 47.90
C VAL A 9 -7.05 -0.73 49.37
N ALA A 10 -8.08 0.05 49.69
CA ALA A 10 -8.42 0.42 51.07
C ALA A 10 -8.70 -0.80 51.97
N ARG A 11 -9.35 -1.85 51.43
CA ARG A 11 -9.58 -3.11 52.16
C ARG A 11 -8.31 -3.93 52.37
N LEU A 12 -7.33 -3.85 51.46
CA LEU A 12 -6.06 -4.54 51.57
C LEU A 12 -5.09 -3.84 52.54
N GLU A 13 -5.16 -2.51 52.63
CA GLU A 13 -4.27 -1.70 53.47
C GLU A 13 -4.70 -1.63 54.94
N GLY A 14 -5.87 -2.17 55.30
CA GLY A 14 -6.30 -2.31 56.70
C GLY A 14 -6.61 -0.97 57.40
N ASP A 15 -6.71 0.12 56.63
CA ASP A 15 -7.06 1.42 57.15
C ASP A 15 -8.53 1.45 57.57
N ASN A 16 -8.77 1.74 58.85
CA ASN A 16 -10.10 2.02 59.37
C ASN A 16 -10.68 3.21 58.62
N VAL A 17 -11.60 2.88 57.73
CA VAL A 17 -12.40 3.80 56.93
C VAL A 17 -12.96 4.93 57.80
N ASN A 18 -12.65 6.17 57.43
CA ASN A 18 -13.15 7.41 58.01
C ASN A 18 -14.69 7.32 58.20
N PRO A 19 -15.27 7.73 59.35
CA PRO A 19 -16.71 7.59 59.62
C PRO A 19 -17.66 8.24 58.58
N GLU A 20 -17.18 9.14 57.71
CA GLU A 20 -17.96 9.65 56.57
C GLU A 20 -18.27 8.59 55.50
N SER A 21 -17.42 7.56 55.38
CA SER A 21 -17.57 6.50 54.37
C SER A 21 -18.50 5.36 54.83
N GLN A 22 -18.70 5.18 56.14
CA GLN A 22 -19.72 4.27 56.69
C GLN A 22 -21.16 4.81 56.52
N LEU A 23 -21.32 6.14 56.41
CA LEU A 23 -22.60 6.78 56.12
C LEU A 23 -23.03 6.60 54.65
N MET A 24 -22.09 6.33 53.74
CA MET A 24 -22.41 5.97 52.35
C MET A 24 -22.83 4.50 52.21
N GLU A 25 -22.23 3.57 52.96
CA GLU A 25 -22.58 2.14 52.92
C GLU A 25 -24.01 1.85 53.40
N GLN A 26 -24.54 2.59 54.38
CA GLN A 26 -25.93 2.40 54.83
C GLN A 26 -26.97 2.94 53.84
N ASN A 27 -26.61 3.86 52.95
CA ASN A 27 -27.51 4.41 51.94
C ASN A 27 -27.51 3.61 50.62
N GLU A 28 -26.57 2.68 50.44
CA GLU A 28 -26.48 1.82 49.26
C GLU A 28 -27.15 0.44 49.45
N GLN A 29 -27.59 0.11 50.66
CA GLN A 29 -28.26 -1.17 50.95
C GLN A 29 -29.73 -1.23 50.47
N SER A 30 -30.25 -0.16 49.86
CA SER A 30 -31.64 -0.04 49.41
C SER A 30 -31.79 0.28 47.90
N GLY A 31 -30.81 -0.10 47.08
CA GLY A 31 -30.91 0.00 45.61
C GLY A 31 -30.13 -1.12 44.92
N SER A 32 -30.78 -2.25 44.65
CA SER A 32 -30.28 -3.18 43.63
C SER A 32 -30.34 -2.50 42.26
N ASP A 33 -29.28 -2.66 41.45
CA ASP A 33 -29.19 -2.39 40.01
C ASP A 33 -28.50 -1.12 39.49
N THR A 34 -27.47 -0.57 40.15
CA THR A 34 -26.55 0.36 39.44
C THR A 34 -25.12 0.45 39.97
N ALA A 35 -24.51 -0.66 40.39
CA ALA A 35 -23.05 -0.69 40.52
C ALA A 35 -22.43 -0.67 39.11
N GLY A 36 -21.92 0.49 38.68
CA GLY A 36 -21.33 0.67 37.34
C GLY A 36 -20.34 -0.45 36.98
N ASN A 37 -20.49 -1.03 35.78
CA ASN A 37 -19.67 -2.15 35.33
C ASN A 37 -18.19 -1.73 35.23
N THR A 38 -17.35 -2.25 36.13
CA THR A 38 -15.90 -1.97 36.16
C THR A 38 -15.08 -2.96 35.33
N LYS A 39 -15.73 -3.78 34.49
CA LYS A 39 -15.03 -4.71 33.59
C LYS A 39 -14.56 -3.99 32.34
N TYR A 40 -13.34 -4.34 31.91
CA TYR A 40 -12.72 -3.84 30.70
C TYR A 40 -12.26 -5.01 29.83
N ARG A 41 -12.32 -4.82 28.52
CA ARG A 41 -11.80 -5.71 27.49
C ARG A 41 -10.54 -5.11 26.88
N LEU A 42 -9.48 -5.91 26.72
CA LEU A 42 -8.30 -5.49 25.95
C LEU A 42 -8.70 -5.40 24.47
N VAL A 43 -8.45 -4.25 23.86
CA VAL A 43 -8.81 -3.97 22.44
C VAL A 43 -7.63 -3.60 21.58
N GLY A 44 -6.49 -3.27 22.19
CA GLY A 44 -5.27 -2.99 21.46
C GLY A 44 -4.02 -3.10 22.32
N VAL A 45 -2.91 -3.43 21.68
CA VAL A 45 -1.58 -3.49 22.27
C VAL A 45 -0.61 -2.78 21.34
N LEU A 46 0.02 -1.71 21.81
CA LEU A 46 1.14 -1.07 21.11
C LEU A 46 2.42 -1.75 21.57
N VAL A 47 3.18 -2.31 20.64
CA VAL A 47 4.44 -3.00 20.89
C VAL A 47 5.59 -2.12 20.40
N HIS A 48 6.65 -2.05 21.20
CA HIS A 48 7.93 -1.48 20.80
C HIS A 48 8.94 -2.61 20.63
N SER A 49 9.66 -2.62 19.50
CA SER A 49 10.74 -3.55 19.20
C SER A 49 12.05 -2.80 18.98
N GLY A 50 13.04 -3.02 19.84
CA GLY A 50 14.37 -2.43 19.67
C GLY A 50 14.97 -1.84 20.94
N GLN A 51 15.84 -0.84 20.76
CA GLN A 51 16.58 -0.16 21.82
C GLN A 51 15.84 1.08 22.31
N ALA A 52 16.22 1.63 23.46
CA ALA A 52 15.57 2.82 24.01
C ALA A 52 15.77 4.08 23.15
N SER A 53 16.90 4.19 22.44
CA SER A 53 17.20 5.32 21.56
C SER A 53 16.60 5.19 20.16
N GLY A 54 16.10 4.01 19.81
CA GLY A 54 15.61 3.71 18.47
C GLY A 54 15.05 2.31 18.37
N GLY A 55 13.96 2.17 17.64
CA GLY A 55 13.27 0.92 17.46
C GLY A 55 12.09 1.11 16.52
N HIS A 56 11.17 0.16 16.57
CA HIS A 56 10.00 0.12 15.70
C HIS A 56 8.73 -0.07 16.53
N TYR A 57 7.67 0.64 16.15
CA TYR A 57 6.38 0.55 16.81
C TYR A 57 5.35 -0.06 15.86
N TYR A 58 4.62 -1.05 16.35
CA TYR A 58 3.50 -1.65 15.64
C TYR A 58 2.39 -1.96 16.64
N SER A 59 1.16 -2.15 16.16
CA SER A 59 0.01 -2.37 17.04
C SER A 59 -0.75 -3.64 16.69
N TYR A 60 -1.24 -4.32 17.72
CA TYR A 60 -2.27 -5.35 17.59
C TYR A 60 -3.60 -4.72 17.97
N ILE A 61 -4.62 -4.84 17.12
CA ILE A 61 -5.93 -4.24 17.35
C ILE A 61 -7.02 -5.27 17.03
N ILE A 62 -8.02 -5.35 17.90
CA ILE A 62 -9.18 -6.22 17.72
C ILE A 62 -10.19 -5.58 16.75
N GLN A 63 -10.70 -6.37 15.82
CA GLN A 63 -11.80 -5.95 14.95
C GLN A 63 -13.12 -6.00 15.72
N ARG A 64 -13.76 -4.84 15.85
CA ARG A 64 -15.03 -4.68 16.59
C ARG A 64 -16.25 -5.13 15.79
N ASN A 65 -16.26 -4.86 14.48
CA ASN A 65 -17.46 -4.96 13.64
C ASN A 65 -17.37 -6.14 12.68
N GLY A 66 -17.46 -7.38 13.19
CA GLY A 66 -17.64 -8.57 12.37
C GLY A 66 -19.13 -8.82 12.07
N LYS A 67 -19.49 -9.02 10.80
CA LYS A 67 -20.78 -9.62 10.42
C LYS A 67 -20.63 -11.14 10.52
N ASP A 68 -21.61 -11.81 11.14
CA ASP A 68 -21.71 -13.26 11.34
C ASP A 68 -20.48 -13.94 11.99
N GLY A 69 -20.55 -14.17 13.31
CA GLY A 69 -19.69 -15.12 14.04
C GLY A 69 -18.21 -14.75 14.20
N ASP A 70 -17.69 -13.82 13.40
CA ASP A 70 -16.27 -13.46 13.30
C ASP A 70 -15.86 -12.31 14.25
N ARG A 71 -16.54 -12.22 15.40
CA ARG A 71 -16.20 -11.25 16.44
C ARG A 71 -14.86 -11.65 17.07
N ASN A 72 -14.01 -10.66 17.35
CA ASN A 72 -12.73 -10.79 18.06
C ASN A 72 -11.49 -11.23 17.24
N ARG A 73 -11.49 -11.07 15.92
CA ARG A 73 -10.24 -11.23 15.15
C ARG A 73 -9.23 -10.13 15.46
N TRP A 74 -7.98 -10.52 15.61
CA TRP A 74 -6.87 -9.61 15.86
C TRP A 74 -6.09 -9.35 14.58
N TYR A 75 -5.72 -8.09 14.38
CA TYR A 75 -4.88 -7.67 13.27
C TYR A 75 -3.63 -6.99 13.80
N LYS A 76 -2.50 -7.29 13.17
CA LYS A 76 -1.23 -6.58 13.35
C LYS A 76 -1.15 -5.47 12.31
N PHE A 77 -0.98 -4.25 12.77
CA PHE A 77 -0.76 -3.04 11.97
C PHE A 77 0.71 -2.66 12.08
N ASP A 78 1.44 -2.85 10.98
CA ASP A 78 2.89 -2.68 10.88
C ASP A 78 3.20 -1.80 9.66
N ASP A 79 3.26 -0.49 9.87
CA ASP A 79 3.37 0.53 8.81
C ASP A 79 2.34 0.38 7.68
N GLY A 80 2.79 -0.05 6.49
CA GLY A 80 1.96 -0.26 5.31
C GLY A 80 1.29 -1.63 5.26
N ASP A 81 1.67 -2.54 6.15
CA ASP A 81 1.23 -3.92 6.15
C ASP A 81 0.23 -4.16 7.29
N VAL A 82 -0.94 -4.71 6.93
CA VAL A 82 -1.97 -5.13 7.88
C VAL A 82 -2.22 -6.61 7.69
N THR A 83 -1.92 -7.41 8.71
CA THR A 83 -2.01 -8.87 8.66
C THR A 83 -2.86 -9.42 9.79
N GLU A 84 -3.61 -10.49 9.54
CA GLU A 84 -4.31 -11.22 10.59
C GLU A 84 -3.31 -11.91 11.54
N CYS A 85 -3.65 -11.97 12.83
CA CYS A 85 -2.80 -12.56 13.86
C CYS A 85 -3.67 -13.23 14.94
N LYS A 86 -3.06 -14.18 15.68
CA LYS A 86 -3.75 -15.00 16.68
C LYS A 86 -3.48 -14.54 18.10
N MET A 87 -3.77 -13.27 18.38
CA MET A 87 -3.58 -12.71 19.72
C MET A 87 -4.68 -13.18 20.72
N ASP A 88 -5.62 -13.99 20.26
CA ASP A 88 -6.54 -14.77 21.08
C ASP A 88 -5.89 -16.01 21.73
N ASP A 89 -4.74 -16.46 21.23
CA ASP A 89 -3.91 -17.50 21.86
C ASP A 89 -2.99 -16.88 22.93
N ASP A 90 -3.16 -17.31 24.18
CA ASP A 90 -2.39 -16.83 25.33
C ASP A 90 -0.88 -17.03 25.16
N GLU A 91 -0.45 -18.10 24.50
CA GLU A 91 0.98 -18.34 24.27
C GLU A 91 1.55 -17.36 23.23
N GLU A 92 0.79 -17.05 22.17
CA GLU A 92 1.19 -16.04 21.19
C GLU A 92 1.21 -14.64 21.81
N MET A 93 0.18 -14.28 22.58
CA MET A 93 0.12 -13.02 23.34
C MET A 93 1.34 -12.86 24.24
N LYS A 94 1.67 -13.89 25.02
CA LYS A 94 2.85 -13.88 25.89
C LYS A 94 4.13 -13.74 25.08
N ASN A 95 4.22 -14.43 23.94
CA ASN A 95 5.41 -14.41 23.10
C ASN A 95 5.66 -13.05 22.44
N GLN A 96 4.62 -12.35 22.02
CA GLN A 96 4.72 -11.08 21.31
C GLN A 96 4.73 -9.87 22.24
N CYS A 97 4.13 -9.96 23.43
CA CYS A 97 3.84 -8.77 24.23
C CYS A 97 4.47 -8.76 25.63
N PHE A 98 4.71 -9.90 26.28
CA PHE A 98 5.11 -9.87 27.70
C PHE A 98 6.59 -9.57 27.91
N GLY A 99 7.40 -9.71 26.87
CA GLY A 99 8.84 -9.53 26.94
C GLY A 99 9.52 -10.61 27.79
N GLY A 100 10.43 -10.20 28.66
CA GLY A 100 11.20 -11.10 29.51
C GLY A 100 12.33 -11.82 28.78
N GLU A 101 12.82 -12.89 29.40
CA GLU A 101 13.91 -13.70 28.87
C GLU A 101 13.40 -15.10 28.53
N TYR A 102 13.97 -15.70 27.49
CA TYR A 102 13.62 -17.03 27.03
C TYR A 102 14.89 -17.83 26.74
N MET A 103 14.79 -19.16 26.79
CA MET A 103 15.87 -20.03 26.37
C MET A 103 15.76 -20.23 24.86
N GLY A 104 16.71 -19.65 24.12
CA GLY A 104 16.79 -19.78 22.67
C GLY A 104 17.92 -20.74 22.28
N GLU A 105 17.68 -21.57 21.28
CA GLU A 105 18.75 -22.29 20.61
C GLU A 105 19.57 -21.31 19.77
N VAL A 106 20.86 -21.20 20.08
CA VAL A 106 21.83 -20.41 19.34
C VAL A 106 22.84 -21.37 18.74
N PHE A 107 22.90 -21.39 17.41
CA PHE A 107 23.88 -22.17 16.68
C PHE A 107 25.26 -21.50 16.79
N ASP A 108 26.21 -22.19 17.40
CA ASP A 108 27.59 -21.72 17.48
C ASP A 108 28.33 -22.12 16.20
N HIS A 109 28.65 -21.13 15.37
CA HIS A 109 29.26 -21.36 14.05
C HIS A 109 30.72 -21.84 14.13
N MET A 110 31.40 -21.59 15.27
CA MET A 110 32.76 -22.06 15.51
C MET A 110 32.76 -23.51 16.03
N MET A 111 31.84 -23.82 16.94
CA MET A 111 31.75 -25.17 17.54
C MET A 111 30.85 -26.13 16.74
N LYS A 112 30.19 -25.66 15.69
CA LYS A 112 29.19 -26.40 14.89
C LYS A 112 28.17 -27.14 15.75
N ARG A 113 27.75 -26.52 16.86
CA ARG A 113 26.89 -27.15 17.87
C ARG A 113 25.77 -26.20 18.27
N MET A 114 24.57 -26.76 18.46
CA MET A 114 23.44 -26.04 19.05
C MET A 114 23.69 -25.87 20.55
N SER A 115 23.55 -24.63 21.05
CA SER A 115 23.64 -24.31 22.47
C SER A 115 22.38 -23.58 22.92
N TYR A 116 21.82 -23.96 24.05
CA TYR A 116 20.72 -23.20 24.67
C TYR A 116 21.31 -22.06 25.48
N ARG A 117 20.94 -20.83 25.13
CA ARG A 117 21.36 -19.64 25.87
C ARG A 117 20.14 -18.81 26.24
N ARG A 118 20.21 -18.16 27.40
CA ARG A 118 19.21 -17.18 27.84
C ARG A 118 19.31 -15.95 26.93
N GLN A 119 18.22 -15.64 26.26
CA GLN A 119 18.06 -14.51 25.34
C GLN A 119 16.99 -13.57 25.89
N LYS A 120 17.15 -12.26 25.64
CA LYS A 120 16.16 -11.26 26.02
C LYS A 120 15.21 -11.01 24.85
N ARG A 121 13.90 -10.88 25.11
CA ARG A 121 12.96 -10.37 24.12
C ARG A 121 13.11 -8.85 23.99
N TRP A 122 13.33 -8.43 22.77
CA TRP A 122 13.65 -7.08 22.35
C TRP A 122 12.37 -6.32 21.96
N TRP A 123 11.25 -7.05 21.88
CA TRP A 123 9.92 -6.57 21.63
C TRP A 123 9.03 -6.89 22.83
N ASN A 124 8.20 -5.93 23.22
CA ASN A 124 7.20 -6.08 24.27
C ASN A 124 6.15 -4.98 24.20
N ALA A 125 5.04 -5.19 24.88
CA ALA A 125 3.97 -4.22 25.00
C ALA A 125 4.47 -2.97 25.71
N TYR A 126 4.28 -1.83 25.06
CA TYR A 126 4.57 -0.52 25.58
C TYR A 126 3.30 0.16 26.12
N ILE A 127 2.18 0.07 25.39
CA ILE A 127 0.88 0.64 25.80
C ILE A 127 -0.23 -0.40 25.59
N LEU A 128 -1.12 -0.54 26.57
CA LEU A 128 -2.30 -1.38 26.49
C LEU A 128 -3.56 -0.51 26.40
N PHE A 129 -4.44 -0.83 25.46
CA PHE A 129 -5.72 -0.16 25.26
C PHE A 129 -6.84 -1.06 25.74
N TYR A 130 -7.59 -0.57 26.72
CA TYR A 130 -8.75 -1.25 27.31
C TYR A 130 -10.02 -0.44 27.07
N GLU A 131 -11.11 -1.15 26.81
CA GLU A 131 -12.44 -0.59 26.60
C GLU A 131 -13.39 -1.10 27.68
N ARG A 132 -14.21 -0.22 28.27
CA ARG A 132 -15.15 -0.59 29.33
C ARG A 132 -16.30 -1.41 28.74
N MET A 133 -16.77 -2.43 29.45
CA MET A 133 -17.74 -3.37 28.86
C MET A 133 -19.17 -2.82 28.74
N ASP A 134 -19.56 -1.85 29.56
CA ASP A 134 -20.86 -1.19 29.49
C ASP A 134 -21.03 -0.24 28.30
N THR A 135 -19.95 0.24 27.68
CA THR A 135 -20.03 1.03 26.44
C THR A 135 -20.38 0.17 25.24
N ILE A 136 -19.98 -1.11 25.28
CA ILE A 136 -20.23 -2.08 24.19
C ILE A 136 -21.72 -2.35 24.08
N ASP A 137 -22.40 -2.65 25.19
CA ASP A 137 -23.82 -3.02 25.16
C ASP A 137 -24.71 -1.86 24.68
N GLN A 138 -24.41 -0.63 25.09
CA GLN A 138 -25.20 0.55 24.72
C GLN A 138 -24.94 1.02 23.28
N GLU A 139 -23.67 1.07 22.85
CA GLU A 139 -23.33 1.50 21.49
C GLU A 139 -23.68 0.41 20.46
N ASP A 140 -23.43 -0.88 20.75
CA ASP A 140 -23.79 -1.96 19.83
C ASP A 140 -25.31 -2.12 19.71
N GLU A 141 -26.09 -1.96 20.79
CA GLU A 141 -27.56 -1.94 20.70
C GLU A 141 -28.05 -0.72 19.91
N MET A 142 -27.50 0.47 20.16
CA MET A 142 -27.89 1.67 19.44
C MET A 142 -27.53 1.59 17.95
N ILE A 143 -26.32 1.13 17.61
CA ILE A 143 -25.85 0.94 16.23
C ILE A 143 -26.66 -0.16 15.55
N ARG A 144 -26.95 -1.27 16.23
CA ARG A 144 -27.81 -2.35 15.71
C ARG A 144 -29.22 -1.84 15.44
N CYS A 145 -29.87 -1.18 16.41
CA CYS A 145 -31.20 -0.60 16.26
C CYS A 145 -31.28 0.41 15.10
N ILE A 146 -30.28 1.29 14.98
CA ILE A 146 -30.20 2.24 13.85
C ILE A 146 -30.02 1.50 12.52
N SER A 147 -29.21 0.45 12.49
CA SER A 147 -28.98 -0.36 11.28
C SER A 147 -30.21 -1.18 10.87
N GLU A 148 -31.00 -1.67 11.83
CA GLU A 148 -32.25 -2.43 11.60
C GLU A 148 -33.40 -1.51 11.15
N LEU A 149 -33.38 -0.23 11.56
CA LEU A 149 -34.36 0.78 11.14
C LEU A 149 -34.04 1.43 9.78
N THR A 150 -32.88 1.13 9.17
CA THR A 150 -32.44 1.75 7.92
C THR A 150 -32.50 0.77 6.75
N ILE A 151 -33.31 1.07 5.71
CA ILE A 151 -33.50 0.21 4.52
C ILE A 151 -32.20 0.10 3.67
N THR A 152 -31.27 1.02 3.84
CA THR A 152 -29.98 1.04 3.14
C THR A 152 -28.85 0.65 4.09
N LYS A 153 -27.94 -0.21 3.62
CA LYS A 153 -26.75 -0.64 4.38
C LYS A 153 -26.03 0.60 4.92
N SER A 154 -26.00 0.78 6.25
CA SER A 154 -25.29 1.86 6.93
C SER A 154 -23.79 1.75 6.67
N HIS A 155 -23.34 2.25 5.53
CA HIS A 155 -21.93 2.58 5.35
C HIS A 155 -21.67 3.81 6.21
N PRO A 156 -20.55 3.89 6.95
CA PRO A 156 -20.23 5.09 7.69
C PRO A 156 -20.31 6.29 6.74
N ILE A 157 -21.18 7.26 7.09
CA ILE A 157 -21.44 8.42 6.25
C ILE A 157 -20.18 9.29 6.29
N MET A 158 -19.27 9.04 5.34
CA MET A 158 -18.11 9.89 5.09
C MET A 158 -18.62 11.28 4.72
N SER A 159 -18.03 12.33 5.29
CA SER A 159 -18.45 13.69 4.94
C SER A 159 -18.23 13.94 3.43
N PRO A 160 -19.11 14.71 2.76
CA PRO A 160 -18.98 14.93 1.31
C PRO A 160 -17.67 15.60 0.88
N ALA A 161 -16.98 16.29 1.79
CA ALA A 161 -15.65 16.86 1.53
C ALA A 161 -14.57 15.78 1.49
N ILE A 162 -14.59 14.85 2.46
CA ILE A 162 -13.64 13.73 2.51
C ILE A 162 -13.91 12.78 1.35
N GLU A 163 -15.17 12.48 1.06
CA GLU A 163 -15.54 11.59 -0.06
C GLU A 163 -15.00 12.11 -1.40
N ARG A 164 -15.20 13.40 -1.69
CA ARG A 164 -14.65 14.03 -2.91
C ARG A 164 -13.13 13.97 -2.95
N SER A 165 -12.46 14.21 -1.82
CA SER A 165 -11.00 14.13 -1.73
C SER A 165 -10.49 12.71 -2.00
N VAL A 166 -11.06 11.72 -1.32
CA VAL A 166 -10.72 10.29 -1.49
C VAL A 166 -10.99 9.85 -2.92
N ARG A 167 -12.14 10.21 -3.48
CA ARG A 167 -12.47 9.89 -4.88
C ARG A 167 -11.47 10.49 -5.86
N LYS A 168 -11.07 11.75 -5.67
CA LYS A 168 -10.05 12.41 -6.50
C LYS A 168 -8.71 11.67 -6.43
N GLN A 169 -8.27 11.32 -5.21
CA GLN A 169 -7.02 10.59 -5.00
C GLN A 169 -7.07 9.18 -5.60
N ASN A 170 -8.18 8.46 -5.45
CA ASN A 170 -8.38 7.14 -6.04
C ASN A 170 -8.36 7.19 -7.57
N VAL A 171 -9.00 8.19 -8.19
CA VAL A 171 -8.96 8.38 -9.65
C VAL A 171 -7.53 8.66 -10.13
N GLN A 172 -6.79 9.51 -9.42
CA GLN A 172 -5.39 9.79 -9.74
C GLN A 172 -4.51 8.54 -9.57
N PHE A 173 -4.69 7.78 -8.49
CA PHE A 173 -4.00 6.51 -8.27
C PHE A 173 -4.29 5.52 -9.39
N MET A 174 -5.56 5.39 -9.80
CA MET A 174 -5.95 4.52 -10.90
C MET A 174 -5.31 4.97 -12.21
N HIS A 175 -5.30 6.26 -12.53
CA HIS A 175 -4.62 6.77 -13.73
C HIS A 175 -3.12 6.47 -13.71
N ASN A 176 -2.44 6.75 -12.60
CA ASN A 176 -1.02 6.46 -12.46
C ASN A 176 -0.75 4.96 -12.61
N ARG A 177 -1.55 4.11 -11.96
CA ARG A 177 -1.43 2.65 -12.07
C ARG A 177 -1.64 2.16 -13.51
N MET A 178 -2.63 2.70 -14.21
CA MET A 178 -2.92 2.32 -15.61
C MET A 178 -1.82 2.74 -16.57
N GLN A 179 -1.15 3.88 -16.32
CA GLN A 179 -0.02 4.34 -17.15
C GLN A 179 1.17 3.39 -17.13
N TYR A 180 1.28 2.53 -16.12
CA TYR A 180 2.34 1.51 -16.00
C TYR A 180 1.82 0.08 -16.22
N SER A 181 0.65 -0.08 -16.85
CA SER A 181 0.11 -1.38 -17.19
C SER A 181 0.62 -1.87 -18.55
N LEU A 182 0.72 -3.19 -18.73
CA LEU A 182 1.14 -3.78 -20.00
C LEU A 182 0.16 -3.44 -21.13
N GLU A 183 -1.14 -3.41 -20.81
CA GLU A 183 -2.23 -3.10 -21.75
C GLU A 183 -2.11 -1.68 -22.27
N TYR A 184 -1.73 -0.71 -21.43
CA TYR A 184 -1.49 0.66 -21.86
C TYR A 184 -0.31 0.76 -22.82
N PHE A 185 0.78 0.06 -22.53
CA PHE A 185 1.95 0.00 -23.41
C PHE A 185 1.58 -0.63 -24.77
N GLN A 186 0.82 -1.72 -24.78
CA GLN A 186 0.31 -2.34 -26.02
C GLN A 186 -0.66 -1.44 -26.77
N PHE A 187 -1.55 -0.73 -26.06
CA PHE A 187 -2.46 0.24 -26.64
C PHE A 187 -1.70 1.36 -27.36
N VAL A 188 -0.68 1.94 -26.71
CA VAL A 188 0.16 2.96 -27.34
C VAL A 188 0.87 2.41 -28.57
N LYS A 189 1.45 1.19 -28.52
CA LYS A 189 2.04 0.56 -29.72
C LYS A 189 1.03 0.45 -30.86
N LYS A 190 -0.16 -0.10 -30.58
CA LYS A 190 -1.23 -0.26 -31.57
C LYS A 190 -1.69 1.08 -32.15
N LEU A 191 -1.80 2.11 -31.32
CA LEU A 191 -2.19 3.46 -31.73
C LEU A 191 -1.14 4.11 -32.62
N LEU A 192 0.15 3.88 -32.37
CA LEU A 192 1.23 4.37 -33.23
C LEU A 192 1.28 3.63 -34.59
N THR A 193 0.93 2.35 -34.62
CA THR A 193 0.98 1.52 -35.84
C THR A 193 -0.31 1.48 -36.65
N CYS A 194 -1.45 1.89 -36.11
CA CYS A 194 -2.75 1.68 -36.75
C CYS A 194 -2.88 2.34 -38.13
N ASN A 195 -2.16 3.44 -38.34
CA ASN A 195 -2.13 4.19 -39.59
C ASN A 195 -1.04 3.73 -40.57
N GLY A 196 -0.41 2.57 -40.31
CA GLY A 196 0.65 1.99 -41.15
C GLY A 196 0.28 1.84 -42.62
N ILE A 197 -1.00 1.65 -42.93
CA ILE A 197 -1.50 1.47 -44.31
C ILE A 197 -1.26 2.74 -45.15
N TYR A 198 -1.38 3.94 -44.56
CA TYR A 198 -1.18 5.22 -45.25
C TYR A 198 0.29 5.59 -45.45
N LEU A 199 1.20 4.82 -44.84
CA LEU A 199 2.64 5.08 -44.85
C LEU A 199 3.37 4.35 -45.98
N ASN A 200 2.69 3.47 -46.73
CA ASN A 200 3.24 2.82 -47.91
C ASN A 200 2.90 3.65 -49.16
N PRO A 201 3.87 4.32 -49.79
CA PRO A 201 3.64 5.01 -51.05
C PRO A 201 3.27 4.01 -52.14
N ALA A 202 2.44 4.43 -53.10
CA ALA A 202 2.20 3.64 -54.31
C ALA A 202 3.52 3.40 -55.07
N PRO A 203 3.68 2.29 -55.81
CA PRO A 203 4.90 2.01 -56.57
C PRO A 203 5.23 3.18 -57.50
N GLY A 204 6.37 3.84 -57.29
CA GLY A 204 6.81 5.00 -58.07
C GLY A 204 6.54 6.39 -57.47
N GLN A 205 5.96 6.48 -56.27
CA GLN A 205 5.90 7.72 -55.49
C GLN A 205 6.94 7.70 -54.36
N ASP A 206 7.89 8.63 -54.39
CA ASP A 206 8.91 8.77 -53.34
C ASP A 206 8.45 9.60 -52.13
N HIS A 207 7.30 10.29 -52.24
CA HIS A 207 6.79 11.21 -51.22
C HIS A 207 5.44 10.76 -50.65
N LEU A 208 5.24 10.93 -49.35
CA LEU A 208 3.93 10.76 -48.71
C LEU A 208 2.93 11.81 -49.19
N LEU A 209 1.66 11.46 -49.16
CA LEU A 209 0.57 12.44 -49.25
C LEU A 209 0.66 13.40 -48.04
N PRO A 210 0.34 14.70 -48.21
CA PRO A 210 0.39 15.68 -47.12
C PRO A 210 -0.39 15.24 -45.87
N GLU A 211 -1.56 14.62 -46.05
CA GLU A 211 -2.42 14.13 -44.97
C GLU A 211 -1.76 12.96 -44.23
N ALA A 212 -1.07 12.07 -44.96
CA ALA A 212 -0.31 10.98 -44.36
C ALA A 212 0.90 11.51 -43.59
N GLU A 213 1.55 12.56 -44.07
CA GLU A 213 2.65 13.24 -43.36
C GLU A 213 2.18 13.90 -42.06
N GLU A 214 1.00 14.55 -42.03
CA GLU A 214 0.43 15.12 -40.81
C GLU A 214 0.11 14.06 -39.76
N ILE A 215 -0.55 12.96 -40.16
CA ILE A 215 -0.86 11.84 -39.27
C ILE A 215 0.44 11.26 -38.69
N THR A 216 1.46 11.15 -39.53
CA THR A 216 2.78 10.67 -39.12
C THR A 216 3.41 11.57 -38.07
N MET A 217 3.36 12.89 -38.28
CA MET A 217 3.89 13.87 -37.35
C MET A 217 3.22 13.75 -35.97
N ILE A 218 1.89 13.63 -35.92
CA ILE A 218 1.13 13.50 -34.68
C ILE A 218 1.50 12.20 -33.95
N SER A 219 1.58 11.08 -34.68
CA SER A 219 2.01 9.80 -34.11
C SER A 219 3.42 9.87 -33.53
N ILE A 220 4.36 10.53 -34.21
CA ILE A 220 5.72 10.72 -33.70
C ILE A 220 5.74 11.59 -32.44
N GLN A 221 4.98 12.68 -32.42
CA GLN A 221 4.86 13.56 -31.25
C GLN A 221 4.33 12.79 -30.03
N LEU A 222 3.29 11.98 -30.24
CA LEU A 222 2.69 11.13 -29.21
C LEU A 222 3.68 10.08 -28.72
N GLY A 223 4.31 9.34 -29.63
CA GLY A 223 5.28 8.29 -29.32
C GLY A 223 6.49 8.84 -28.56
N ALA A 224 7.08 9.94 -29.04
CA ALA A 224 8.18 10.63 -28.39
C ALA A 224 7.82 11.05 -26.95
N ARG A 225 6.65 11.68 -26.78
CA ARG A 225 6.20 12.14 -25.45
C ARG A 225 5.99 10.96 -24.50
N PHE A 226 5.32 9.90 -24.94
CA PHE A 226 5.11 8.71 -24.12
C PHE A 226 6.43 8.05 -23.72
N LEU A 227 7.33 7.84 -24.68
CA LEU A 227 8.58 7.14 -24.50
C LEU A 227 9.50 7.84 -23.50
N PHE A 228 9.73 9.14 -23.67
CA PHE A 228 10.64 9.91 -22.81
C PHE A 228 10.00 10.39 -21.49
N THR A 229 8.68 10.33 -21.33
CA THR A 229 8.02 10.70 -20.06
C THR A 229 7.71 9.48 -19.21
N THR A 230 7.36 8.36 -19.85
CA THR A 230 6.85 7.16 -19.17
C THR A 230 7.64 5.92 -19.57
N GLY A 231 7.73 5.64 -20.87
CA GLY A 231 8.27 4.37 -21.39
C GLY A 231 9.65 4.00 -20.83
N PHE A 232 10.61 4.93 -20.87
CA PHE A 232 11.99 4.63 -20.45
C PHE A 232 12.27 4.75 -18.97
N HIS A 233 11.39 5.41 -18.22
CA HIS A 233 11.44 5.43 -16.77
C HIS A 233 10.77 4.21 -16.13
N THR A 234 10.26 3.27 -16.93
CA THR A 234 9.56 2.07 -16.44
C THR A 234 10.47 0.83 -16.45
N LYS A 235 10.23 -0.10 -15.51
CA LYS A 235 10.96 -1.37 -15.42
C LYS A 235 10.84 -2.19 -16.71
N LYS A 236 11.93 -2.89 -17.08
CA LYS A 236 12.02 -3.74 -18.29
C LYS A 236 10.88 -4.76 -18.41
N ILE A 237 10.38 -5.29 -17.29
CA ILE A 237 9.27 -6.26 -17.26
C ILE A 237 7.96 -5.69 -17.81
N VAL A 238 7.72 -4.38 -17.66
CA VAL A 238 6.50 -3.71 -18.12
C VAL A 238 6.68 -3.21 -19.55
N ARG A 239 7.81 -2.55 -19.82
CA ARG A 239 8.07 -1.95 -21.14
C ARG A 239 8.51 -2.96 -22.21
N GLY A 240 9.02 -4.12 -21.81
CA GLY A 240 9.69 -5.05 -22.72
C GLY A 240 11.12 -4.62 -23.10
N PRO A 241 11.79 -5.33 -24.01
CA PRO A 241 13.04 -4.89 -24.60
C PRO A 241 12.97 -3.45 -25.12
N ALA A 242 14.06 -2.69 -24.94
CA ALA A 242 14.15 -1.33 -25.46
C ALA A 242 14.10 -1.32 -27.00
N SER A 243 14.68 -2.36 -27.62
CA SER A 243 14.65 -2.62 -29.07
C SER A 243 13.23 -2.55 -29.65
N ASP A 244 12.23 -3.11 -28.96
CA ASP A 244 10.84 -3.16 -29.41
C ASP A 244 10.14 -1.78 -29.44
N TRP A 245 10.85 -0.74 -29.02
CA TRP A 245 10.43 0.66 -29.06
C TRP A 245 11.41 1.54 -29.86
N TYR A 246 12.70 1.17 -29.94
CA TYR A 246 13.79 2.00 -30.47
C TYR A 246 14.49 1.52 -31.73
N MET A 247 14.15 0.37 -32.31
CA MET A 247 14.73 -0.02 -33.61
C MET A 247 14.43 0.97 -34.76
N ALA A 248 13.88 2.14 -34.44
CA ALA A 248 13.83 3.36 -35.22
C ALA A 248 15.11 4.23 -35.26
N PHE A 249 16.20 3.89 -34.56
CA PHE A 249 17.40 4.76 -34.55
C PHE A 249 18.62 4.27 -35.34
N ILE A 250 18.89 2.97 -35.38
CA ILE A 250 20.05 2.43 -36.11
C ILE A 250 19.68 1.06 -36.64
N LEU A 251 19.15 1.01 -37.86
CA LEU A 251 19.49 0.00 -38.88
C LEU A 251 18.62 0.21 -40.10
N PHE A 252 19.22 0.91 -41.05
CA PHE A 252 18.90 0.73 -42.46
C PHE A 252 19.13 -0.75 -42.80
N THR A 253 18.16 -1.34 -43.50
CA THR A 253 18.22 -2.65 -44.19
C THR A 253 17.83 -3.89 -43.39
N LEU A 254 16.84 -4.58 -43.95
CA LEU A 254 16.52 -6.01 -43.78
C LEU A 254 16.10 -6.42 -42.35
N TYR A 255 14.80 -6.39 -42.05
CA TYR A 255 13.98 -7.58 -41.78
C TYR A 255 12.55 -7.14 -41.48
N LEU A 256 11.62 -8.00 -41.88
CA LEU A 256 10.19 -7.86 -41.72
C LEU A 256 9.81 -7.95 -40.22
N GLU A 257 8.75 -7.22 -39.87
CA GLU A 257 7.87 -7.37 -38.70
C GLU A 257 8.19 -6.54 -37.42
N TYR A 258 7.24 -5.62 -37.15
CA TYR A 258 6.97 -4.87 -35.91
C TYR A 258 7.91 -3.73 -35.50
N ASP A 259 7.82 -2.56 -36.14
CA ASP A 259 8.38 -1.32 -35.58
C ASP A 259 7.49 -0.09 -35.76
N ALA A 260 6.96 0.42 -34.65
CA ALA A 260 5.98 1.52 -34.66
C ALA A 260 6.57 2.87 -35.11
N LEU A 261 7.80 3.19 -34.71
CA LEU A 261 8.43 4.47 -35.05
C LEU A 261 9.20 4.44 -36.38
N CYS A 262 9.68 3.26 -36.82
CA CYS A 262 10.41 3.10 -38.09
C CYS A 262 9.58 3.50 -39.29
N ILE A 263 8.32 3.04 -39.31
CA ILE A 263 7.40 3.32 -40.42
C ILE A 263 7.12 4.82 -40.51
N LEU A 264 7.07 5.51 -39.36
CA LEU A 264 6.78 6.94 -39.28
C LEU A 264 7.96 7.83 -39.72
N LEU A 265 9.20 7.47 -39.39
CA LEU A 265 10.38 8.29 -39.73
C LEU A 265 10.88 8.09 -41.17
N ARG A 266 10.51 6.99 -41.82
CA ARG A 266 11.08 6.57 -43.10
C ARG A 266 10.78 7.54 -44.25
N HIS A 267 9.56 8.08 -44.30
CA HIS A 267 9.05 8.68 -45.53
C HIS A 267 8.95 10.22 -45.53
N SER A 268 9.19 10.91 -44.40
CA SER A 268 9.18 12.39 -44.36
C SER A 268 10.45 13.00 -43.77
N LYS A 269 11.04 13.96 -44.51
CA LYS A 269 12.16 14.79 -44.04
C LYS A 269 11.75 15.74 -42.91
N ASN A 270 10.52 16.25 -42.93
CA ASN A 270 10.04 17.22 -41.94
C ASN A 270 9.79 16.54 -40.60
N VAL A 271 9.24 15.32 -40.63
CA VAL A 271 9.05 14.48 -39.45
C VAL A 271 10.39 14.16 -38.78
N ARG A 272 11.40 13.77 -39.58
CA ARG A 272 12.77 13.54 -39.06
C ARG A 272 13.39 14.80 -38.46
N PHE A 273 13.29 15.92 -39.17
CA PHE A 273 13.83 17.21 -38.71
C PHE A 273 13.19 17.65 -37.39
N TRP A 274 11.86 17.55 -37.30
CA TRP A 274 11.13 17.89 -36.08
C TRP A 274 11.57 17.00 -34.90
N PHE A 275 11.64 15.68 -35.10
CA PHE A 275 12.03 14.76 -34.04
C PHE A 275 13.46 15.04 -33.54
N ALA A 276 14.41 15.20 -34.46
CA ALA A 276 15.80 15.46 -34.11
C ALA A 276 15.94 16.73 -33.26
N HIS A 277 15.35 17.84 -33.71
CA HIS A 277 15.47 19.11 -32.98
C HIS A 277 14.66 19.17 -31.69
N ASN A 278 13.42 18.67 -31.69
CA ASN A 278 12.48 18.89 -30.59
C ASN A 278 12.51 17.77 -29.54
N VAL A 279 12.99 16.58 -29.88
CA VAL A 279 12.99 15.43 -28.97
C VAL A 279 14.40 15.07 -28.51
N LEU A 280 15.37 15.04 -29.42
CA LEU A 280 16.74 14.63 -29.12
C LEU A 280 17.62 15.81 -28.70
N PHE A 281 17.72 16.85 -29.54
CA PHE A 281 18.65 17.96 -29.31
C PHE A 281 18.13 19.02 -28.36
N SER A 282 16.80 19.08 -28.13
CA SER A 282 16.20 19.99 -27.14
C SER A 282 16.59 19.65 -25.70
N VAL A 283 16.98 18.39 -25.44
CA VAL A 283 17.38 17.90 -24.11
C VAL A 283 18.72 17.17 -24.22
N SER A 284 19.79 17.87 -23.89
CA SER A 284 21.20 17.44 -24.09
C SER A 284 21.54 16.05 -23.51
N ASN A 285 20.79 15.57 -22.51
CA ASN A 285 21.09 14.35 -21.77
C ASN A 285 20.43 13.09 -22.39
N ARG A 286 19.42 13.27 -23.27
CA ARG A 286 18.71 12.14 -23.90
C ARG A 286 19.56 11.40 -24.91
N PHE A 287 20.52 12.10 -25.51
CA PHE A 287 21.42 11.54 -26.51
C PHE A 287 22.39 10.50 -25.93
N SER A 288 22.77 10.62 -24.65
CA SER A 288 23.69 9.69 -23.98
C SER A 288 23.00 8.48 -23.34
N GLU A 289 21.79 8.63 -22.79
CA GLU A 289 21.11 7.56 -22.04
C GLU A 289 20.55 6.43 -22.91
N TYR A 290 20.23 6.70 -24.18
CA TYR A 290 19.39 5.80 -24.98
C TYR A 290 19.92 5.46 -26.38
N LEU A 291 20.87 6.22 -26.92
CA LEU A 291 21.45 5.99 -28.25
C LEU A 291 22.77 5.21 -28.22
N LEU A 292 23.36 5.01 -27.04
CA LEU A 292 24.64 4.30 -26.86
C LEU A 292 24.50 2.92 -26.21
N GLU A 293 23.27 2.44 -25.94
CA GLU A 293 23.09 1.03 -25.52
C GLU A 293 23.38 0.10 -26.70
N CYS A 294 24.30 -0.86 -26.49
CA CYS A 294 24.67 -1.84 -27.51
C CYS A 294 23.42 -2.62 -27.95
N PRO A 295 23.12 -2.70 -29.27
CA PRO A 295 21.96 -3.43 -29.77
C PRO A 295 22.07 -4.95 -29.60
N SER A 296 23.26 -5.49 -29.31
CA SER A 296 23.46 -6.91 -29.04
C SER A 296 23.46 -7.21 -27.55
N ALA A 297 22.62 -8.15 -27.13
CA ALA A 297 22.61 -8.67 -25.76
C ALA A 297 23.84 -9.53 -25.42
N GLU A 298 24.64 -9.90 -26.43
CA GLU A 298 25.83 -10.75 -26.29
C GLU A 298 27.08 -9.97 -25.90
N VAL A 299 27.04 -8.63 -25.99
CA VAL A 299 28.15 -7.75 -25.65
C VAL A 299 27.76 -6.94 -24.41
N ARG A 300 27.87 -7.58 -23.25
CA ARG A 300 27.83 -6.93 -21.93
C ARG A 300 28.99 -7.39 -21.07
#